data_AF-A0A8S1HDE9-F1
#
_entry.id   AF-A0A8S1HDE9-F1
#
_cell.length_a   1.000
_cell.length_b   1.000
_cell.length_c   1.000
_cell.angle_alpha   90.00
_cell.angle_beta   90.00
_cell.angle_gamma   90.00
#
_symmetry.space_group_name_H-M   'P 1'
#
loop_
_entity.id
_entity.type
_entity.pdbx_description
1 polymer ?
#
loop_
_entity_poly.entity_id
_entity_poly.type
_entity_poly.pdbx_seq_one_letter_code
_entity_poly.pdbx_strand_id
1 'polypeptide(L)'
;MQSFVFYSILFFATVMFVEALPTHTKLPLKELCATYKKKCETKFNRNDCDQREIECFNYANQGIETTWSFCMQQNNDELETCEKRLKIDFQIIKEWVLRDQFAFVPN
;
A
#
# COMPACT_ATOMS: atom_id res chain seq x y z
N MET A 1 19.84 -30.57 -17.48
CA MET A 1 18.98 -29.77 -18.40
C MET A 1 17.51 -29.79 -18.00
N GLN A 2 16.89 -30.96 -17.79
CA GLN A 2 15.45 -31.07 -17.54
C GLN A 2 14.98 -30.33 -16.26
N SER A 3 15.72 -30.41 -15.15
CA SER A 3 15.39 -29.70 -13.91
C SER A 3 15.46 -28.17 -14.05
N PHE A 4 16.37 -27.65 -14.87
CA PHE A 4 16.54 -26.20 -15.07
C PHE A 4 15.34 -25.60 -15.82
N VAL A 5 14.82 -26.34 -16.81
CA VAL A 5 13.62 -25.96 -17.57
C VAL A 5 12.38 -25.89 -16.67
N PHE A 6 12.23 -26.84 -15.73
CA PHE A 6 11.13 -26.81 -14.76
C PHE A 6 11.21 -25.61 -13.81
N TYR A 7 12.40 -25.28 -13.29
CA TYR A 7 12.58 -24.08 -12.46
C TYR A 7 12.28 -22.79 -13.22
N SER A 8 12.72 -22.70 -14.49
CA SER A 8 12.41 -21.55 -15.33
C SER A 8 10.91 -21.43 -15.59
N ILE A 9 10.21 -22.52 -15.93
CA ILE A 9 8.76 -22.50 -16.16
C ILE A 9 8.00 -22.10 -14.88
N LEU A 10 8.40 -22.62 -13.72
CA LEU A 10 7.77 -22.25 -12.44
C LEU A 10 7.97 -20.76 -12.13
N PHE A 11 9.19 -20.25 -12.35
CA PHE A 11 9.52 -18.84 -12.15
C PHE A 11 8.73 -17.92 -13.10
N PHE A 12 8.67 -18.25 -14.39
CA PHE A 12 7.86 -17.50 -15.37
C PHE A 12 6.36 -17.57 -15.06
N ALA A 13 5.85 -18.72 -14.61
CA ALA A 13 4.45 -18.86 -14.20
C ALA A 13 4.14 -17.99 -12.97
N THR A 14 5.05 -17.89 -12.00
CA THR A 14 4.88 -16.99 -10.85
C THR A 14 4.94 -15.52 -11.24
N VAL A 15 5.84 -15.12 -12.14
CA VAL A 15 5.96 -13.72 -12.58
C VAL A 15 4.71 -13.30 -13.38
N MET A 16 4.21 -14.14 -14.28
CA MET A 16 2.99 -13.85 -15.04
C MET A 16 1.72 -13.78 -14.17
N PHE A 17 1.66 -14.50 -13.04
CA PHE A 17 0.51 -14.43 -12.13
C PHE A 17 0.42 -13.10 -11.37
N VAL A 18 1.55 -12.45 -11.08
CA VAL A 18 1.56 -11.15 -10.36
C VAL A 18 1.12 -10.00 -11.27
N GLU A 19 1.42 -10.07 -12.57
CA GLU A 19 1.06 -9.03 -13.54
C GLU A 19 -0.42 -9.10 -14.00
N ALA A 20 -1.13 -10.20 -13.70
CA ALA A 20 -2.52 -10.40 -14.10
C ALA A 20 -3.54 -9.87 -13.09
N LEU A 21 -3.11 -9.44 -11.90
CA LEU A 21 -4.02 -8.92 -10.89
C LEU A 21 -4.60 -7.58 -11.36
N PRO A 22 -5.93 -7.42 -11.35
CA PRO A 22 -6.55 -6.15 -11.68
C PRO A 22 -6.05 -5.06 -10.72
N THR A 23 -5.83 -3.86 -11.23
CA THR A 23 -5.42 -2.71 -10.42
C THR A 23 -6.59 -2.23 -9.57
N HIS A 24 -6.34 -1.95 -8.29
CA HIS A 24 -7.36 -1.39 -7.41
C HIS A 24 -7.74 0.06 -7.78
N THR A 25 -8.89 0.51 -7.29
CA THR A 25 -9.31 1.92 -7.39
C THR A 25 -8.27 2.85 -6.75
N LYS A 26 -7.92 3.95 -7.45
CA LYS A 26 -6.99 4.97 -6.93
C LYS A 26 -7.56 5.68 -5.70
N LEU A 27 -6.82 5.63 -4.60
CA LEU A 27 -7.14 6.33 -3.35
C LEU A 27 -6.40 7.68 -3.25
N PRO A 28 -6.96 8.67 -2.52
CA PRO A 28 -6.38 10.02 -2.43
C PRO A 28 -5.18 10.10 -1.46
N LEU A 29 -4.15 9.27 -1.67
CA LEU A 29 -2.98 9.18 -0.78
C LEU A 29 -2.17 10.48 -0.74
N LYS A 30 -2.01 11.15 -1.89
CA LYS A 30 -1.29 12.44 -1.97
C LYS A 30 -1.97 13.52 -1.13
N GLU A 31 -3.30 13.60 -1.20
CA GLU A 31 -4.08 14.57 -0.43
C GLU A 31 -4.02 14.29 1.08
N LEU A 32 -4.06 12.99 1.46
CA LEU A 32 -3.86 12.57 2.85
C LEU A 32 -2.51 13.04 3.39
N CYS A 33 -1.42 12.79 2.66
CA CYS A 33 -0.08 13.13 3.14
C CYS A 33 0.22 14.63 3.09
N ALA A 34 -0.33 15.37 2.13
CA ALA A 34 -0.31 16.83 2.15
C ALA A 34 -1.07 17.40 3.37
N THR A 35 -2.21 16.80 3.72
CA THR A 35 -2.95 17.17 4.94
C THR A 35 -2.14 16.87 6.20
N TYR A 36 -1.47 15.73 6.24
CA TYR A 36 -0.57 15.37 7.32
C TYR A 36 0.58 16.37 7.45
N LYS A 37 1.24 16.74 6.35
CA LYS A 37 2.33 17.73 6.36
C LYS A 37 1.90 19.06 6.97
N LYS A 38 0.77 19.60 6.53
CA LYS A 38 0.20 20.83 7.13
C LYS A 38 0.01 20.69 8.63
N LYS A 39 -0.47 19.51 9.09
CA LYS A 39 -0.64 19.23 10.52
C LYS A 39 0.69 19.05 11.24
N CYS A 40 1.70 18.48 10.59
CA CYS A 40 3.05 18.35 11.10
C CYS A 40 3.65 19.73 11.38
N GLU A 41 3.58 20.63 10.40
CA GLU A 41 4.12 22.00 10.50
C GLU A 41 3.38 22.84 11.56
N THR A 42 2.06 22.71 11.64
CA THR A 42 1.24 23.59 12.49
C THR A 42 0.98 23.07 13.91
N LYS A 43 0.91 21.74 14.09
CA LYS A 43 0.49 21.12 15.36
C LYS A 43 1.60 20.30 16.01
N PHE A 44 2.35 19.51 15.23
CA PHE A 44 3.41 18.67 15.79
C PHE A 44 4.74 19.42 15.92
N ASN A 45 4.88 20.56 15.22
CA ASN A 45 6.04 21.44 15.26
C ASN A 45 7.36 20.68 15.08
N ARG A 46 7.37 19.75 14.11
CA ARG A 46 8.56 18.98 13.75
C ARG A 46 9.32 19.70 12.64
N ASN A 47 10.63 19.48 12.58
CA ASN A 47 11.50 20.06 11.57
C ASN A 47 11.66 19.17 10.32
N ASP A 48 11.14 17.95 10.37
CA ASP A 48 11.28 16.90 9.34
C ASP A 48 10.00 16.68 8.54
N CYS A 49 9.08 17.65 8.50
CA CYS A 49 7.75 17.47 7.91
C CYS A 49 7.76 17.12 6.41
N ASP A 50 8.74 17.59 5.64
CA ASP A 50 8.92 17.19 4.23
C ASP A 50 9.28 15.70 4.12
N GLN A 51 10.21 15.22 4.94
CA GLN A 51 10.59 13.81 4.98
C GLN A 51 9.40 12.96 5.46
N ARG A 52 8.68 13.43 6.48
CA ARG A 52 7.52 12.73 7.02
C ARG A 52 6.35 12.66 6.05
N GLU A 53 6.20 13.63 5.14
CA GLU A 53 5.25 13.56 4.03
C GLU A 53 5.57 12.40 3.09
N ILE A 54 6.85 12.22 2.74
CA ILE A 54 7.32 11.12 1.90
C ILE A 54 7.10 9.77 2.61
N GLU A 55 7.47 9.68 3.89
CA GLU A 55 7.25 8.48 4.71
C GLU A 55 5.76 8.14 4.85
N CYS A 56 4.89 9.14 4.99
CA CYS A 56 3.44 8.96 4.97
C CYS A 56 2.99 8.32 3.66
N PHE A 57 3.48 8.82 2.52
CA PHE A 57 3.08 8.30 1.22
C PHE A 57 3.53 6.85 1.05
N ASN A 58 4.78 6.55 1.40
CA ASN A 58 5.31 5.20 1.31
C ASN A 58 4.57 4.23 2.24
N TYR A 59 4.34 4.61 3.50
CA TYR A 59 3.56 3.82 4.46
C TYR A 59 2.14 3.53 3.96
N ALA A 60 1.42 4.57 3.54
CA ALA A 60 0.04 4.44 3.08
C ALA A 60 -0.03 3.61 1.81
N ASN A 61 0.85 3.85 0.84
CA ASN A 61 0.89 3.10 -0.41
C ASN A 61 1.20 1.62 -0.17
N GLN A 62 2.23 1.32 0.63
CA GLN A 62 2.57 -0.06 0.98
C GLN A 62 1.41 -0.78 1.68
N GLY A 63 0.71 -0.11 2.61
CA GLY A 63 -0.44 -0.68 3.29
C GLY A 63 -1.59 -1.02 2.34
N ILE A 64 -1.87 -0.14 1.38
CA ILE A 64 -2.89 -0.35 0.33
C ILE A 64 -2.51 -1.50 -0.61
N GLU A 65 -1.29 -1.52 -1.13
CA GLU A 65 -0.80 -2.59 -2.04
C GLU A 65 -0.80 -3.96 -1.34
N THR A 66 -0.39 -3.99 -0.07
CA THR A 66 -0.41 -5.19 0.75
C THR A 66 -1.85 -5.68 0.95
N THR A 67 -2.75 -4.79 1.39
CA THR A 67 -4.17 -5.12 1.58
C THR A 67 -4.80 -5.67 0.30
N TRP A 68 -4.51 -5.04 -0.84
CA TRP A 68 -5.02 -5.48 -2.13
C TRP A 68 -4.53 -6.88 -2.49
N SER A 69 -3.21 -7.09 -2.46
CA SER A 69 -2.59 -8.36 -2.83
C SER A 69 -3.08 -9.51 -1.94
N PHE A 70 -3.11 -9.30 -0.62
CA PHE A 70 -3.61 -10.29 0.32
C PHE A 70 -5.09 -10.58 0.11
N CYS A 71 -5.92 -9.57 -0.11
CA CYS A 71 -7.34 -9.78 -0.31
C CYS A 71 -7.64 -10.57 -1.58
N MET A 72 -7.03 -10.18 -2.71
CA MET A 72 -7.22 -10.84 -4.00
C MET A 72 -6.84 -12.32 -3.92
N GLN A 73 -5.71 -12.62 -3.26
CA GLN A 73 -5.27 -14.00 -3.03
C GLN A 73 -6.26 -14.81 -2.16
N GLN A 74 -6.86 -14.20 -1.13
CA GLN A 74 -7.76 -14.91 -0.21
C GLN A 74 -9.19 -15.06 -0.74
N ASN A 75 -9.62 -14.21 -1.68
CA ASN A 75 -11.00 -14.15 -2.15
C ASN A 75 -11.13 -14.53 -3.64
N ASN A 76 -10.20 -15.32 -4.19
CA ASN A 76 -10.22 -15.79 -5.57
C ASN A 76 -10.48 -14.65 -6.59
N ASP A 77 -9.76 -13.54 -6.43
CA ASP A 77 -9.86 -12.37 -7.30
C ASP A 77 -11.24 -11.65 -7.30
N GLU A 78 -12.05 -11.81 -6.25
CA GLU A 78 -13.31 -11.09 -6.09
C GLU A 78 -13.10 -9.59 -5.84
N LEU A 79 -13.13 -8.83 -6.93
CA LEU A 79 -12.89 -7.39 -6.98
C LEU A 79 -13.74 -6.59 -5.97
N GLU A 80 -15.06 -6.79 -5.96
CA GLU A 80 -15.96 -5.98 -5.13
C GLU A 80 -15.67 -6.13 -3.64
N THR A 81 -15.42 -7.35 -3.19
CA THR A 81 -15.04 -7.66 -1.81
C THR A 81 -13.74 -6.96 -1.46
N CYS A 82 -12.74 -7.02 -2.34
CA CYS A 82 -11.44 -6.41 -2.08
C CYS A 82 -11.45 -4.89 -2.17
N GLU A 83 -12.27 -4.28 -3.03
CA GLU A 83 -12.45 -2.83 -3.03
C GLU A 83 -13.11 -2.32 -1.75
N LYS A 84 -14.11 -3.03 -1.23
CA LYS A 84 -14.74 -2.70 0.06
C LYS A 84 -13.71 -2.79 1.19
N ARG A 85 -12.91 -3.85 1.20
CA ARG A 85 -11.85 -4.03 2.20
C ARG A 85 -10.82 -2.91 2.13
N LEU A 86 -10.36 -2.58 0.94
CA LEU A 86 -9.38 -1.52 0.71
C LEU A 86 -9.87 -0.17 1.23
N LYS A 87 -11.16 0.16 1.05
CA LYS A 87 -11.76 1.39 1.60
C LYS A 87 -11.76 1.41 3.12
N ILE A 88 -12.00 0.27 3.78
CA ILE A 88 -11.95 0.16 5.24
C ILE A 88 -10.51 0.39 5.73
N ASP A 89 -9.55 -0.34 5.16
CA ASP A 89 -8.15 -0.26 5.59
C ASP A 89 -7.55 1.13 5.28
N PHE A 90 -8.00 1.79 4.19
CA PHE A 90 -7.65 3.18 3.93
C PHE A 90 -8.12 4.13 5.03
N GLN A 91 -9.31 3.95 5.62
CA GLN A 91 -9.75 4.76 6.75
C GLN A 91 -8.86 4.53 7.98
N ILE A 92 -8.48 3.28 8.25
CA ILE A 92 -7.58 2.94 9.37
C ILE A 92 -6.22 3.62 9.18
N ILE A 93 -5.63 3.51 7.98
CA ILE A 93 -4.38 4.18 7.60
C ILE A 93 -4.51 5.69 7.79
N LYS A 94 -5.58 6.30 7.27
CA LYS A 94 -5.86 7.73 7.40
C LYS A 94 -5.88 8.17 8.87
N GLU A 95 -6.59 7.45 9.72
CA GLU A 95 -6.62 7.79 11.15
C GLU A 95 -5.26 7.67 11.81
N TRP A 96 -4.49 6.62 11.51
CA TRP A 96 -3.14 6.42 12.03
C TRP A 96 -2.19 7.53 11.61
N VAL A 97 -2.20 7.87 10.32
CA VAL A 97 -1.42 8.99 9.76
C VAL A 97 -1.77 10.30 10.45
N LEU A 98 -3.06 10.60 10.57
CA LEU A 98 -3.50 11.86 11.18
C LEU A 98 -3.22 11.92 12.69
N ARG A 99 -2.94 10.80 13.36
CA ARG A 99 -2.50 10.76 14.77
C ARG A 99 -0.96 10.76 14.94
N ASP A 100 -0.20 10.87 13.85
CA ASP A 100 1.27 10.69 13.82
C ASP A 100 1.72 9.37 14.45
N GLN A 101 0.92 8.31 14.30
CA GLN A 101 1.20 6.98 14.87
C GLN A 101 1.80 6.02 13.84
N PHE A 102 2.03 6.47 12.61
CA PHE A 102 2.64 5.64 11.58
C PHE A 102 4.16 5.64 11.73
N ALA A 103 4.72 4.45 11.62
CA ALA A 103 6.15 4.21 11.51
C ALA A 103 6.43 3.68 10.10
N PHE A 104 7.33 4.34 9.38
CA PHE A 104 7.87 3.81 8.15
C PHE A 104 9.26 3.25 8.44
N VAL A 105 9.42 1.94 8.28
CA VAL A 105 10.74 1.30 8.28
C VAL A 105 11.08 1.06 6.82
N PRO A 106 12.10 1.74 6.26
CA PRO A 106 12.56 1.44 4.91
C PRO A 106 13.05 -0.01 4.88
N ASN A 107 12.44 -0.82 4.00
CA ASN A 107 12.86 -2.19 3.70
C ASN A 107 14.09 -2.20 2.78
#